data_AF-A0A2V5MXW2-F1
#
_entry.id   AF-A0A2V5MXW2-F1
#
_cell.length_a   1.000
_cell.length_b   1.000
_cell.length_c   1.000
_cell.angle_alpha   90.00
_cell.angle_beta   90.00
_cell.angle_gamma   90.00
#
_symmetry.space_group_name_H-M   'P 1'
#
loop_
_entity.id
_entity.type
_entity.pdbx_description
1 polymer ?
#
loop_
_entity_poly.entity_id
_entity_poly.type
_entity_poly.pdbx_seq_one_letter_code
_entity_poly.pdbx_strand_id
1 'polypeptide(L)'
;EVARKEEIAGALGDMNYFVEHHVGRIDEYRHFADAMIKFLQEKGNSSPELKAYVDSLEQIAQQIPQEYSVQKENMGSPEHADQLTRQTLALTSKQEPTNLKSFKELLKAWRAMGGAQDYVLAQCHTITRKLCQEAGYGCVDQPKAVVFAEEIRARCRQILRNPDGYEIWADY
;
A
#
# COMPACT_ATOMS: atom_id res chain seq x y z
N GLU A 1 -32.08 -11.02 -2.70
CA GLU A 1 -30.85 -11.63 -2.16
C GLU A 1 -30.73 -13.09 -2.60
N VAL A 2 -31.64 -13.98 -2.20
CA VAL A 2 -31.57 -15.44 -2.50
C VAL A 2 -31.46 -15.78 -4.00
N ALA A 3 -32.23 -15.13 -4.87
CA ALA A 3 -32.21 -15.37 -6.32
C ALA A 3 -30.95 -14.85 -7.04
N ARG A 4 -30.12 -14.04 -6.37
CA ARG A 4 -28.87 -13.46 -6.92
C ARG A 4 -27.63 -14.03 -6.21
N LYS A 5 -27.76 -15.18 -5.54
CA LYS A 5 -26.69 -15.77 -4.74
C LYS A 5 -25.40 -16.00 -5.53
N GLU A 6 -25.50 -16.51 -6.75
CA GLU A 6 -24.34 -16.76 -7.62
C GLU A 6 -23.64 -15.46 -8.04
N GLU A 7 -24.42 -14.43 -8.37
CA GLU A 7 -23.88 -13.10 -8.69
C GLU A 7 -23.19 -12.45 -7.48
N ILE A 8 -23.79 -12.56 -6.28
CA ILE A 8 -23.20 -12.07 -5.03
C ILE A 8 -21.91 -12.83 -4.71
N ALA A 9 -21.89 -14.15 -4.93
CA ALA A 9 -20.68 -14.95 -4.75
C ALA A 9 -19.56 -14.55 -5.71
N GLY A 10 -19.89 -14.28 -6.99
CA GLY A 10 -18.93 -13.75 -7.96
C GLY A 10 -18.34 -12.41 -7.50
N ALA A 11 -19.20 -11.45 -7.12
CA ALA A 11 -18.75 -10.15 -6.65
C ALA A 11 -17.86 -10.22 -5.39
N LEU A 12 -18.16 -11.12 -4.46
CA LEU A 12 -17.31 -11.34 -3.28
C LEU A 12 -15.97 -12.00 -3.65
N GLY A 13 -15.96 -12.87 -4.66
CA GLY A 13 -14.72 -13.42 -5.23
C GLY A 13 -13.83 -12.31 -5.80
N ASP A 14 -14.40 -11.39 -6.57
CA ASP A 14 -13.68 -10.23 -7.10
C ASP A 14 -13.14 -9.33 -5.98
N MET A 15 -13.91 -9.14 -4.90
CA MET A 15 -13.46 -8.37 -3.73
C MET A 15 -12.29 -9.04 -3.00
N ASN A 16 -12.28 -10.36 -2.83
CA ASN A 16 -11.16 -11.05 -2.21
C ASN A 16 -9.91 -11.00 -3.08
N TYR A 17 -10.07 -11.19 -4.40
CA TYR A 17 -8.97 -11.03 -5.35
C TYR A 17 -8.35 -9.62 -5.27
N PHE A 18 -9.20 -8.60 -5.16
CA PHE A 18 -8.76 -7.21 -4.99
C PHE A 18 -7.94 -7.02 -3.70
N VAL A 19 -8.42 -7.55 -2.57
CA VAL A 19 -7.71 -7.52 -1.28
C VAL A 19 -6.34 -8.19 -1.39
N GLU A 20 -6.27 -9.39 -1.96
CA GLU A 20 -5.01 -10.11 -2.16
C GLU A 20 -4.02 -9.31 -3.01
N HIS A 21 -4.51 -8.71 -4.10
CA HIS A 21 -3.67 -7.90 -4.98
C HIS A 21 -3.13 -6.65 -4.28
N HIS A 22 -3.98 -5.92 -3.55
CA HIS A 22 -3.59 -4.71 -2.81
C HIS A 22 -2.59 -5.02 -1.71
N VAL A 23 -2.84 -6.04 -0.90
CA VAL A 23 -1.92 -6.44 0.18
C VAL A 23 -0.59 -6.90 -0.40
N GLY A 24 -0.60 -7.68 -1.48
CA GLY A 24 0.62 -8.09 -2.18
C GLY A 24 1.42 -6.89 -2.68
N ARG A 25 0.74 -5.90 -3.28
CA ARG A 25 1.38 -4.68 -3.77
C ARG A 25 1.96 -3.82 -2.65
N ILE A 26 1.25 -3.69 -1.52
CA ILE A 26 1.77 -3.03 -0.31
C ILE A 26 3.02 -3.73 0.20
N ASP A 27 3.03 -5.07 0.21
CA ASP A 27 4.21 -5.83 0.62
C ASP A 27 5.40 -5.61 -0.32
N GLU A 28 5.20 -5.48 -1.64
CA GLU A 28 6.28 -5.09 -2.56
C GLU A 28 6.91 -3.74 -2.18
N TYR A 29 6.08 -2.74 -1.84
CA TYR A 29 6.56 -1.43 -1.38
C TYR A 29 7.31 -1.53 -0.05
N ARG A 30 6.88 -2.38 0.88
CA ARG A 30 7.58 -2.60 2.14
C ARG A 30 8.95 -3.24 1.93
N HIS A 31 9.03 -4.27 1.09
CA HIS A 31 10.32 -4.88 0.73
C HIS A 31 11.25 -3.87 0.05
N PHE A 32 10.71 -3.02 -0.83
CA PHE A 32 11.46 -1.91 -1.41
C PHE A 32 11.98 -0.95 -0.33
N ALA A 33 11.12 -0.52 0.61
CA ALA A 33 11.49 0.41 1.66
C ALA A 33 12.59 -0.17 2.56
N ASP A 34 12.46 -1.42 3.01
CA ASP A 34 13.46 -2.09 3.85
C ASP A 34 14.82 -2.18 3.13
N ALA A 35 14.81 -2.57 1.85
CA ALA A 35 16.03 -2.63 1.04
C ALA A 35 16.65 -1.24 0.83
N MET A 36 15.83 -0.21 0.61
CA MET A 36 16.27 1.17 0.41
C MET A 36 16.86 1.76 1.70
N ILE A 37 16.21 1.58 2.85
CA ILE A 37 16.71 2.02 4.15
C ILE A 37 18.09 1.42 4.41
N LYS A 38 18.24 0.10 4.22
CA LYS A 38 19.54 -0.56 4.38
C LYS A 38 20.61 0.01 3.45
N PHE A 39 20.26 0.19 2.18
CA PHE A 39 21.16 0.77 1.17
C PHE A 39 21.61 2.20 1.54
N LEU A 40 20.69 3.02 2.04
CA LEU A 40 20.98 4.37 2.51
C LEU A 40 21.91 4.34 3.73
N GLN A 41 21.62 3.51 4.73
CA GLN A 41 22.46 3.37 5.93
C GLN A 41 23.90 2.94 5.59
N GLU A 42 24.07 1.97 4.69
CA GLU A 42 25.39 1.54 4.20
C GLU A 42 26.15 2.70 3.54
N LYS A 43 25.45 3.53 2.76
CA LYS A 43 26.06 4.71 2.14
C LYS A 43 26.42 5.80 3.15
N GLY A 44 25.54 6.10 4.10
CA GLY A 44 25.77 7.10 5.14
C GLY A 44 26.98 6.75 6.03
N ASN A 45 27.19 5.45 6.30
CA ASN A 45 28.33 4.97 7.06
C ASN A 45 29.65 5.02 6.28
N SER A 46 29.62 4.82 4.97
CA SER A 46 30.82 4.78 4.11
C SER A 46 31.18 6.13 3.47
N SER A 47 30.31 7.13 3.55
CA SER A 47 30.54 8.47 3.00
C SER A 47 30.00 9.54 3.95
N PRO A 48 30.74 9.87 5.03
CA PRO A 48 30.30 10.86 6.02
C PRO A 48 29.93 12.22 5.43
N GLU A 49 30.56 12.61 4.30
CA GLU A 49 30.26 13.85 3.60
C GLU A 49 28.86 13.88 2.97
N LEU A 50 28.25 12.72 2.72
CA LEU A 50 26.89 12.59 2.18
C LEU A 50 25.86 12.35 3.27
N LYS A 51 26.28 12.25 4.54
CA LYS A 51 25.42 11.78 5.63
C LYS A 51 24.12 12.58 5.77
N ALA A 52 24.18 13.91 5.74
CA ALA A 52 22.98 14.74 5.88
C ALA A 52 21.97 14.51 4.73
N TYR A 53 22.46 14.29 3.51
CA TYR A 53 21.63 13.98 2.34
C TYR A 53 21.05 12.56 2.42
N VAL A 54 21.85 11.59 2.86
CA VAL A 54 21.40 10.21 3.06
C VAL A 54 20.35 10.13 4.18
N ASP A 55 20.59 10.78 5.31
CA ASP A 55 19.70 10.76 6.47
C ASP A 55 18.31 11.33 6.12
N SER A 56 18.23 12.38 5.28
CA SER A 56 16.95 12.94 4.86
C SER A 56 16.16 12.00 3.95
N LEU A 57 16.84 11.26 3.07
CA LEU A 57 16.21 10.26 2.22
C LEU A 57 15.78 9.02 3.02
N GLU A 58 16.56 8.63 4.01
CA GLU A 58 16.22 7.52 4.91
C GLU A 58 14.94 7.84 5.69
N GLN A 59 14.81 9.08 6.20
CA GLN A 59 13.59 9.53 6.86
C GLN A 59 12.35 9.43 5.97
N ILE A 60 12.49 9.71 4.67
CA ILE A 60 11.38 9.55 3.72
C ILE A 60 11.07 8.06 3.52
N ALA A 61 12.09 7.21 3.30
CA ALA A 61 11.89 5.78 3.10
C ALA A 61 11.24 5.10 4.31
N GLN A 62 11.57 5.55 5.53
CA GLN A 62 10.98 5.07 6.78
C GLN A 62 9.48 5.38 6.93
N GLN A 63 8.92 6.32 6.15
CA GLN A 63 7.48 6.62 6.20
C GLN A 63 6.65 5.43 5.71
N ILE A 64 7.13 4.63 4.75
CA ILE A 64 6.40 3.45 4.23
C ILE A 64 6.08 2.43 5.34
N PRO A 65 7.07 1.89 6.09
CA PRO A 65 6.77 0.96 7.17
C PRO A 65 6.00 1.60 8.33
N GLN A 66 6.09 2.92 8.53
CA GLN A 66 5.29 3.65 9.53
C GLN A 66 3.81 3.69 9.15
N GLU A 67 3.48 4.10 7.92
CA GLU A 67 2.10 4.12 7.41
C GLU A 67 1.47 2.73 7.45
N TYR A 68 2.22 1.71 7.03
CA TYR A 68 1.76 0.32 7.15
C TYR A 68 1.45 -0.04 8.60
N SER A 69 2.34 0.29 9.53
CA SER A 69 2.17 -0.07 10.95
C SER A 69 0.96 0.60 11.58
N VAL A 70 0.69 1.86 11.24
CA VAL A 70 -0.49 2.61 11.71
C VAL A 70 -1.79 1.99 11.22
N GLN A 71 -1.82 1.50 9.99
CA GLN A 71 -3.04 0.96 9.36
C GLN A 71 -3.17 -0.56 9.43
N LYS A 72 -2.17 -1.26 9.98
CA LYS A 72 -2.09 -2.73 9.98
C LYS A 72 -3.36 -3.40 10.49
N GLU A 73 -3.93 -2.90 11.58
CA GLU A 73 -5.16 -3.45 12.14
C GLU A 73 -6.39 -3.14 11.27
N ASN A 74 -6.44 -1.94 10.69
CA ASN A 74 -7.56 -1.51 9.84
C ASN A 74 -7.59 -2.23 8.49
N MET A 75 -6.43 -2.56 7.92
CA MET A 75 -6.32 -3.33 6.67
C MET A 75 -6.85 -4.76 6.77
N GLY A 76 -7.10 -5.25 7.99
CA GLY A 76 -7.59 -6.60 8.23
C GLY A 76 -6.58 -7.69 7.86
N SER A 77 -6.98 -8.94 8.08
CA SER A 77 -6.23 -10.11 7.65
C SER A 77 -7.00 -10.87 6.56
N PRO A 78 -6.33 -11.75 5.79
CA PRO A 78 -7.02 -12.66 4.87
C PRO A 78 -8.16 -13.44 5.54
N GLU A 79 -7.95 -13.89 6.79
CA GLU A 79 -8.98 -14.61 7.57
C GLU A 79 -10.17 -13.72 7.89
N HIS A 80 -9.95 -12.42 8.10
CA HIS A 80 -11.02 -11.45 8.29
C HIS A 80 -11.84 -11.26 7.01
N ALA A 81 -11.19 -11.10 5.85
CA ALA A 81 -11.86 -11.01 4.55
C ALA A 81 -12.69 -12.28 4.24
N ASP A 82 -12.14 -13.47 4.53
CA ASP A 82 -12.84 -14.75 4.41
C ASP A 82 -14.05 -14.84 5.35
N GLN A 83 -13.91 -14.32 6.57
CA GLN A 83 -15.03 -14.26 7.52
C GLN A 83 -16.14 -13.34 7.00
N LEU A 84 -15.80 -12.14 6.52
CA LEU A 84 -16.76 -11.21 5.93
C LEU A 84 -17.46 -11.85 4.73
N THR A 85 -16.72 -12.53 3.86
CA THR A 85 -17.25 -13.26 2.70
C THR A 85 -18.30 -14.29 3.12
N ARG A 86 -17.95 -15.18 4.07
CA ARG A 86 -18.87 -16.21 4.58
C ARG A 86 -20.11 -15.60 5.21
N GLN A 87 -19.96 -14.52 5.99
CA GLN A 87 -21.08 -13.83 6.62
C GLN A 87 -22.00 -13.16 5.60
N THR A 88 -21.44 -12.52 4.57
CA THR A 88 -22.24 -11.91 3.49
C THR A 88 -22.99 -12.97 2.69
N LEU A 89 -22.34 -14.09 2.34
CA LEU A 89 -23.00 -15.21 1.67
C LEU A 89 -24.12 -15.83 2.51
N ALA A 90 -23.94 -15.94 3.83
CA ALA A 90 -24.96 -16.51 4.71
C ALA A 90 -26.30 -15.76 4.61
N LEU A 91 -26.27 -14.43 4.46
CA LEU A 91 -27.49 -13.61 4.29
C LEU A 91 -28.28 -13.95 3.02
N THR A 92 -27.64 -14.56 2.02
CA THR A 92 -28.31 -14.99 0.78
C THR A 92 -29.04 -16.33 0.92
N SER A 93 -28.89 -17.04 2.04
CA SER A 93 -29.44 -18.39 2.21
C SER A 93 -30.95 -18.39 2.43
N LYS A 94 -31.48 -17.34 3.06
CA LYS A 94 -32.90 -17.16 3.33
C LYS A 94 -33.23 -15.67 3.47
N GLN A 95 -34.43 -15.28 3.05
CA GLN A 95 -34.92 -13.93 3.25
C GLN A 95 -35.42 -13.76 4.69
N GLU A 96 -34.75 -12.90 5.46
CA GLU A 96 -35.14 -12.54 6.83
C GLU A 96 -35.29 -11.01 6.94
N PRO A 97 -36.22 -10.48 7.77
CA PRO A 97 -36.41 -9.03 7.93
C PRO A 97 -35.16 -8.27 8.38
N THR A 98 -34.22 -8.94 9.04
CA THR A 98 -32.98 -8.37 9.57
C THR A 98 -31.83 -8.34 8.57
N ASN A 99 -31.94 -9.02 7.42
CA ASN A 99 -30.84 -9.16 6.45
C ASN A 99 -30.26 -7.82 6.02
N LEU A 100 -31.10 -6.84 5.70
CA LEU A 100 -30.64 -5.52 5.26
C LEU A 100 -29.80 -4.81 6.34
N LYS A 101 -30.18 -4.94 7.62
CA LYS A 101 -29.42 -4.35 8.72
C LYS A 101 -28.07 -5.03 8.86
N SER A 102 -28.04 -6.36 8.85
CA SER A 102 -26.80 -7.14 8.93
C SER A 102 -25.87 -6.87 7.74
N PHE A 103 -26.42 -6.77 6.53
CA PHE A 103 -25.66 -6.43 5.33
C PHE A 103 -25.01 -5.04 5.44
N LYS A 104 -25.73 -4.04 5.98
CA LYS A 104 -25.16 -2.70 6.18
C LYS A 104 -23.97 -2.70 7.13
N GLU A 105 -23.98 -3.52 8.18
CA GLU A 105 -22.83 -3.63 9.09
C GLU A 105 -21.65 -4.34 8.42
N LEU A 106 -21.90 -5.42 7.66
CA LEU A 106 -20.85 -6.08 6.87
C LEU A 106 -20.25 -5.15 5.82
N LEU A 107 -21.09 -4.34 5.15
CA LEU A 107 -20.64 -3.36 4.17
C LEU A 107 -19.72 -2.30 4.78
N LYS A 108 -19.99 -1.87 6.03
CA LYS A 108 -19.09 -0.95 6.74
C LYS A 108 -17.74 -1.62 7.01
N ALA A 109 -17.72 -2.88 7.44
CA ALA A 109 -16.49 -3.62 7.69
C ALA A 109 -15.66 -3.78 6.40
N TRP A 110 -16.30 -4.19 5.30
CA TRP A 110 -15.67 -4.26 3.97
C TRP A 110 -15.05 -2.93 3.54
N ARG A 111 -15.79 -1.83 3.69
CA ARG A 111 -15.30 -0.49 3.31
C ARG A 111 -14.17 0.01 4.20
N ALA A 112 -14.23 -0.26 5.51
CA ALA A 112 -13.16 0.11 6.42
C ALA A 112 -11.86 -0.61 6.05
N MET A 113 -11.95 -1.92 5.80
CA MET A 113 -10.82 -2.75 5.41
C MET A 113 -10.21 -2.32 4.07
N GLY A 114 -11.03 -2.28 3.01
CA GLY A 114 -10.57 -1.88 1.68
C GLY A 114 -10.06 -0.45 1.65
N GLY A 115 -10.76 0.49 2.29
CA GLY A 115 -10.32 1.89 2.35
C GLY A 115 -8.98 2.10 3.05
N ALA A 116 -8.66 1.28 4.07
CA ALA A 116 -7.34 1.30 4.70
C ALA A 116 -6.25 0.76 3.77
N GLN A 117 -6.53 -0.29 3.00
CA GLN A 117 -5.59 -0.84 2.02
C GLN A 117 -5.33 0.17 0.88
N ASP A 118 -6.38 0.73 0.29
CA ASP A 118 -6.30 1.77 -0.74
C ASP A 118 -5.46 2.97 -0.25
N TYR A 119 -5.71 3.41 0.98
CA TYR A 119 -4.95 4.50 1.60
C TYR A 119 -3.46 4.18 1.71
N VAL A 120 -3.09 3.03 2.28
CA VAL A 120 -1.68 2.65 2.47
C VAL A 120 -0.98 2.50 1.13
N LEU A 121 -1.64 1.89 0.14
CA LEU A 121 -1.10 1.74 -1.20
C LEU A 121 -0.81 3.11 -1.85
N ALA A 122 -1.76 4.04 -1.76
CA ALA A 122 -1.58 5.40 -2.25
C ALA A 122 -0.46 6.17 -1.51
N GLN A 123 -0.33 5.98 -0.19
CA GLN A 123 0.79 6.56 0.57
C GLN A 123 2.13 5.97 0.13
N CYS A 124 2.22 4.65 -0.03
CA CYS A 124 3.45 3.99 -0.49
C CYS A 124 3.93 4.54 -1.84
N HIS A 125 3.01 4.68 -2.79
CA HIS A 125 3.29 5.28 -4.09
C HIS A 125 3.77 6.74 -3.96
N THR A 126 3.05 7.55 -3.18
CA THR A 126 3.35 8.97 -2.96
C THR A 126 4.72 9.17 -2.31
N ILE A 127 5.02 8.42 -1.25
CA ILE A 127 6.30 8.48 -0.54
C ILE A 127 7.44 8.05 -1.47
N THR A 128 7.25 6.99 -2.27
CA THR A 128 8.26 6.54 -3.23
C THR A 128 8.53 7.58 -4.31
N ARG A 129 7.51 8.29 -4.80
CA ARG A 129 7.68 9.42 -5.72
C ARG A 129 8.44 10.57 -5.07
N LYS A 130 8.10 10.92 -3.83
CA LYS A 130 8.80 11.94 -3.05
C LYS A 130 10.28 11.57 -2.89
N LEU A 131 10.58 10.33 -2.50
CA LEU A 131 11.95 9.83 -2.38
C LEU A 131 12.72 9.97 -3.70
N CYS A 132 12.09 9.64 -4.83
CA CYS A 132 12.69 9.79 -6.16
C CYS A 132 13.00 11.26 -6.50
N GLN A 133 12.09 12.18 -6.15
CA GLN A 133 12.27 13.62 -6.38
C GLN A 133 13.38 14.18 -5.49
N GLU A 134 13.32 13.93 -4.19
CA GLU A 134 14.30 14.42 -3.21
C GLU A 134 15.70 13.85 -3.46
N ALA A 135 15.81 12.61 -3.97
CA ALA A 135 17.09 12.09 -4.41
C ALA A 135 17.69 12.92 -5.57
N GLY A 136 16.86 13.42 -6.48
CA GLY A 136 17.33 14.27 -7.58
C GLY A 136 17.66 15.70 -7.15
N TYR A 137 16.84 16.30 -6.28
CA TYR A 137 17.00 17.69 -5.86
C TYR A 137 18.07 17.85 -4.78
N GLY A 138 18.14 16.92 -3.83
CA GLY A 138 19.08 16.98 -2.72
C GLY A 138 20.55 16.85 -3.12
N CYS A 139 20.85 16.39 -4.34
CA CYS A 139 22.21 16.23 -4.84
C CYS A 139 22.72 17.41 -5.70
N VAL A 140 21.94 18.47 -5.91
CA VAL A 140 22.27 19.57 -6.86
C VAL A 140 23.63 20.20 -6.57
N ASP A 141 23.93 20.47 -5.30
CA ASP A 141 25.21 21.07 -4.88
C ASP A 141 26.26 20.03 -4.45
N GLN A 142 26.01 18.74 -4.69
CA GLN A 142 26.87 17.64 -4.27
C GLN A 142 27.21 16.71 -5.45
N PRO A 143 28.21 17.06 -6.29
CA PRO A 143 28.58 16.25 -7.46
C PRO A 143 28.90 14.78 -7.13
N LYS A 144 29.46 14.52 -5.94
CA LYS A 144 29.77 13.16 -5.45
C LYS A 144 28.52 12.31 -5.18
N ALA A 145 27.36 12.94 -4.99
CA ALA A 145 26.09 12.27 -4.72
C ALA A 145 25.35 11.87 -6.00
N VAL A 146 25.73 12.38 -7.17
CA VAL A 146 24.96 12.21 -8.43
C VAL A 146 24.76 10.75 -8.80
N VAL A 147 25.81 9.94 -8.86
CA VAL A 147 25.72 8.51 -9.20
C VAL A 147 24.82 7.75 -8.21
N PHE A 148 24.90 8.13 -6.93
CA PHE A 148 24.08 7.53 -5.87
C PHE A 148 22.61 7.94 -6.00
N ALA A 149 22.33 9.22 -6.28
CA ALA A 149 21.00 9.74 -6.57
C ALA A 149 20.36 9.05 -7.77
N GLU A 150 21.12 8.81 -8.84
CA GLU A 150 20.66 8.10 -10.04
C GLU A 150 20.22 6.67 -9.73
N GLU A 151 20.99 5.96 -8.89
CA GLU A 151 20.66 4.60 -8.46
C GLU A 151 19.37 4.56 -7.63
N ILE A 152 19.22 5.48 -6.65
CA ILE A 152 17.98 5.59 -5.86
C ILE A 152 16.79 5.83 -6.78
N ARG A 153 16.91 6.78 -7.70
CA ARG A 153 15.84 7.12 -8.65
C ARG A 153 15.52 5.95 -9.58
N ALA A 154 16.52 5.17 -9.99
CA ALA A 154 16.30 3.96 -10.79
C ALA A 154 15.50 2.91 -10.02
N ARG A 155 15.85 2.65 -8.75
CA ARG A 155 15.11 1.74 -7.86
C ARG A 155 13.69 2.22 -7.61
N CYS A 156 13.48 3.51 -7.34
CA CYS A 156 12.15 4.11 -7.19
C CYS A 156 11.32 3.92 -8.47
N ARG A 157 11.88 4.23 -9.65
CA ARG A 157 11.19 4.02 -10.92
C ARG A 157 10.83 2.55 -11.15
N GLN A 158 11.64 1.61 -10.70
CA GLN A 158 11.36 0.19 -10.86
C GLN A 158 10.10 -0.22 -10.08
N ILE A 159 10.00 0.17 -8.81
CA ILE A 159 8.82 -0.18 -8.00
C ILE A 159 7.57 0.60 -8.43
N LEU A 160 7.72 1.84 -8.93
CA LEU A 160 6.62 2.67 -9.44
C LEU A 160 6.08 2.22 -10.81
N ARG A 161 6.65 1.19 -11.45
CA ARG A 161 6.13 0.65 -12.71
C ARG A 161 4.82 -0.10 -12.48
N ASN A 162 3.95 -0.05 -13.49
CA ASN A 162 2.64 -0.71 -13.51
C ASN A 162 1.78 -0.38 -12.28
N PRO A 163 1.56 0.92 -12.00
CA PRO A 163 0.73 1.30 -10.86
C PRO A 163 -0.72 0.82 -11.05
N ASP A 164 -1.31 0.35 -9.96
CA ASP A 164 -2.75 0.09 -9.89
C ASP A 164 -3.55 1.41 -10.00
N GLY A 165 -4.83 1.35 -10.38
CA GLY A 165 -5.73 2.50 -10.43
C GLY A 165 -5.88 3.23 -9.10
N TYR A 166 -5.66 2.54 -7.98
CA TYR A 166 -5.67 3.12 -6.63
C TYR A 166 -4.33 3.78 -6.23
N GLU A 167 -3.28 3.55 -7.02
CA GLU A 167 -1.98 4.24 -6.87
C GLU A 167 -1.96 5.61 -7.56
N ILE A 168 -2.85 5.85 -8.53
CA ILE A 168 -2.91 7.09 -9.32
C ILE A 168 -4.27 7.76 -9.13
N TRP A 169 -4.34 8.74 -8.25
CA TRP A 169 -5.51 9.60 -8.14
C TRP A 169 -5.53 10.64 -9.27
N ALA A 170 -6.73 10.93 -9.80
CA ALA A 170 -6.91 11.80 -10.97
C ALA A 170 -6.47 13.26 -10.77
N ASP A 171 -6.42 13.72 -9.51
CA ASP A 171 -6.08 15.10 -9.15
C ASP A 171 -4.61 15.28 -8.73
N TYR A 172 -3.74 14.43 -9.29
CA TYR A 172 -2.29 14.62 -9.20
C TYR A 172 -1.76 15.63 -10.21
#